data_AF-A0A3A1WMR3-F1
#
_entry.id   AF-A0A3A1WMR3-F1
#
_cell.length_a   1.000
_cell.length_b   1.000
_cell.length_c   1.000
_cell.angle_alpha   90.00
_cell.angle_beta   90.00
_cell.angle_gamma   90.00
#
_symmetry.space_group_name_H-M   'P 1'
#
loop_
_entity.id
_entity.type
_entity.pdbx_description
1 polymer ?
#
loop_
_entity_poly.entity_id
_entity_poly.type
_entity_poly.pdbx_seq_one_letter_code
_entity_poly.pdbx_strand_id
1 'polypeptide(L)'
;MSRIAPTPPDFSLARKPLSARTFLKHVDRDWSATDWVIALSSVTLAVASAGFFSWSYAVSLETPDYFQQAALARMSPKLDPIETGSVGEAAHADAMPAPTIVRDHTPTPSDYQIVMIFQDEALLATRQELMRVKVGSVVPGLGTVQAIEGGTSGGSVTAEKATLRSIATPDP
;
A
#
# COMPACT_ATOMS: atom_id res chain seq x y z
N MET A 1 32.82 -61.93 -2.20
CA MET A 1 32.86 -61.17 -3.47
C MET A 1 31.69 -61.61 -4.33
N SER A 2 30.70 -60.74 -4.56
CA SER A 2 29.92 -60.70 -5.81
C SER A 2 28.93 -59.53 -5.73
N ARG A 3 29.31 -58.39 -6.31
CA ARG A 3 28.39 -57.28 -6.60
C ARG A 3 27.74 -57.61 -7.94
N ILE A 4 26.44 -57.90 -7.93
CA ILE A 4 25.64 -58.00 -9.14
C ILE A 4 25.16 -56.59 -9.45
N ALA A 5 25.54 -56.06 -10.60
CA ALA A 5 25.14 -54.75 -11.10
C ALA A 5 23.63 -54.73 -11.44
N PRO A 6 22.91 -53.63 -11.19
CA PRO A 6 21.57 -53.46 -11.73
C PRO A 6 21.63 -53.17 -13.23
N THR A 7 20.85 -53.90 -14.00
CA THR A 7 20.57 -53.68 -15.42
C THR A 7 19.99 -52.27 -15.64
N PRO A 8 20.39 -51.54 -16.69
CA PRO A 8 19.80 -50.24 -17.01
C PRO A 8 18.36 -50.42 -17.50
N PRO A 9 17.46 -49.44 -17.27
CA PRO A 9 16.11 -49.47 -17.81
C PRO A 9 16.13 -49.31 -19.33
N ASP A 10 15.48 -50.23 -20.03
CA ASP A 10 15.17 -50.14 -21.46
C ASP A 10 14.19 -48.99 -21.69
N PHE A 11 14.70 -47.82 -22.07
CA PHE A 11 13.88 -46.75 -22.63
C PHE A 11 13.53 -47.10 -24.07
N SER A 12 12.56 -48.00 -24.23
CA SER A 12 11.86 -48.16 -25.51
C SER A 12 11.15 -46.84 -25.83
N LEU A 13 11.83 -45.98 -26.60
CA LEU A 13 11.24 -44.83 -27.26
C LEU A 13 10.21 -45.32 -28.27
N ALA A 14 8.99 -45.57 -27.80
CA ALA A 14 7.82 -45.75 -28.64
C ALA A 14 7.53 -44.41 -29.36
N ARG A 15 8.25 -44.16 -30.46
CA ARG A 15 7.82 -43.19 -31.47
C ARG A 15 6.50 -43.69 -32.04
N LYS A 16 5.38 -43.24 -31.46
CA LYS A 16 4.08 -43.35 -32.10
C LYS A 16 4.18 -42.61 -33.44
N PRO A 17 3.89 -43.26 -34.58
CA PRO A 17 3.79 -42.53 -35.82
C PRO A 17 2.65 -41.53 -35.66
N LEU A 18 2.96 -40.25 -35.87
CA LEU A 18 2.00 -39.20 -36.12
C LEU A 18 1.23 -39.60 -37.38
N SER A 19 0.19 -40.42 -37.16
CA SER A 19 -0.86 -40.64 -38.13
C SER A 19 -1.52 -39.28 -38.31
N ALA A 20 -1.14 -38.62 -39.39
CA ALA A 20 -1.89 -37.52 -39.99
C ALA A 20 -3.28 -38.07 -40.38
N ARG A 21 -4.14 -38.24 -39.37
CA ARG A 21 -5.56 -38.45 -39.52
C ARG A 21 -6.15 -37.10 -39.90
N THR A 22 -6.15 -36.84 -41.20
CA THR A 22 -7.31 -36.31 -41.93
C THR A 22 -8.35 -35.59 -41.06
N PHE A 23 -8.12 -34.30 -40.78
CA PHE A 23 -9.13 -33.34 -40.30
C PHE A 23 -10.13 -32.92 -41.41
N LEU A 24 -10.34 -33.80 -42.39
CA LEU A 24 -11.33 -33.64 -43.46
C LEU A 24 -12.21 -34.87 -43.46
N LYS A 25 -13.07 -34.99 -42.44
CA LYS A 25 -14.23 -35.89 -42.49
C LYS A 25 -15.43 -35.19 -41.87
N HIS A 26 -16.41 -34.96 -42.74
CA HIS A 26 -17.79 -34.52 -42.53
C HIS A 26 -18.03 -33.06 -42.14
N VAL A 27 -17.89 -32.17 -43.14
CA VAL A 27 -18.74 -30.97 -43.27
C VAL A 27 -20.01 -31.37 -44.03
N ASP A 28 -20.74 -32.35 -43.49
CA ASP A 28 -22.14 -32.64 -43.83
C ASP A 28 -22.84 -32.92 -42.50
N ARG A 29 -22.64 -32.02 -41.54
CA ARG A 29 -23.48 -31.98 -40.35
C ARG A 29 -24.53 -30.95 -40.66
N ASP A 30 -25.78 -31.38 -40.83
CA ASP A 30 -26.94 -30.50 -40.87
C ASP A 30 -26.91 -29.69 -39.57
N TRP A 31 -26.40 -28.45 -39.67
CA TRP A 31 -26.31 -27.57 -38.51
C TRP A 31 -27.73 -27.26 -38.08
N SER A 32 -28.03 -27.62 -36.84
CA SER A 32 -29.29 -27.20 -36.24
C SER A 32 -29.36 -25.67 -36.27
N ALA A 33 -30.55 -25.11 -36.46
CA ALA A 33 -30.75 -23.66 -36.37
C ALA A 33 -30.17 -23.09 -35.06
N THR A 34 -30.21 -23.88 -33.98
CA THR A 34 -29.60 -23.55 -32.69
C THR A 34 -28.07 -23.43 -32.78
N ASP A 35 -27.39 -24.30 -33.51
CA ASP A 35 -25.93 -24.24 -33.69
C ASP A 35 -25.53 -22.98 -34.46
N TRP A 36 -26.32 -22.58 -35.46
CA TRP A 36 -26.14 -21.32 -36.18
C TRP A 36 -26.30 -20.10 -35.28
N VAL A 37 -27.33 -20.08 -34.43
CA VAL A 37 -27.57 -18.99 -33.48
C VAL A 37 -26.43 -18.89 -32.46
N ILE A 38 -25.94 -20.03 -31.96
CA ILE A 38 -24.82 -20.06 -31.01
C ILE A 38 -23.52 -19.60 -31.69
N ALA A 39 -23.24 -20.07 -32.91
CA ALA A 39 -22.06 -19.65 -33.66
C ALA A 39 -22.08 -18.15 -33.97
N LEU A 40 -23.22 -17.63 -34.43
CA LEU A 40 -23.37 -16.21 -34.77
C LEU A 40 -23.30 -15.33 -33.51
N SER A 41 -23.93 -15.74 -32.41
CA SER A 41 -23.86 -15.00 -31.14
C SER A 41 -22.44 -14.98 -30.57
N SER A 42 -21.70 -16.08 -30.69
CA SER A 42 -20.29 -16.16 -30.28
C SER A 42 -19.39 -15.23 -31.11
N VAL A 43 -19.54 -15.26 -32.44
CA VAL A 43 -18.75 -14.39 -33.35
C VAL A 43 -19.07 -12.92 -33.12
N THR A 44 -20.36 -12.57 -33.00
CA THR A 44 -20.77 -11.18 -32.75
C THR A 44 -20.27 -10.68 -31.40
N LEU A 45 -20.34 -11.51 -30.34
CA LEU A 45 -19.79 -11.18 -29.03
C LEU A 45 -18.27 -10.97 -29.09
N ALA A 46 -17.55 -11.83 -29.82
CA ALA A 46 -16.11 -11.72 -29.98
C ALA A 46 -15.70 -10.42 -30.70
N VAL A 47 -16.39 -10.07 -31.79
CA VAL A 47 -16.13 -8.83 -32.55
C VAL A 47 -16.49 -7.60 -31.72
N ALA A 48 -17.63 -7.63 -31.02
CA ALA A 48 -18.04 -6.53 -30.15
C ALA A 48 -17.05 -6.31 -28.99
N SER A 49 -16.57 -7.40 -28.38
CA SER A 49 -15.57 -7.35 -27.32
C SER A 49 -14.24 -6.75 -27.82
N ALA A 50 -13.72 -7.27 -28.94
CA ALA A 50 -12.50 -6.75 -29.54
C ALA A 50 -12.64 -5.26 -29.90
N GLY A 51 -13.76 -4.86 -30.49
CA GLY A 51 -14.05 -3.46 -30.82
C GLY A 51 -14.11 -2.56 -29.58
N PHE A 52 -14.78 -3.01 -28.52
CA PHE A 52 -14.85 -2.27 -27.25
C PHE A 52 -13.47 -2.06 -26.63
N PHE A 53 -12.64 -3.11 -26.58
CA PHE A 53 -11.29 -3.00 -26.02
C PHE A 53 -10.37 -2.14 -26.87
N SER A 54 -10.39 -2.29 -28.21
CA SER A 54 -9.61 -1.45 -29.11
C SER A 54 -10.00 0.02 -29.01
N TRP A 55 -11.31 0.32 -28.94
CA TRP A 55 -11.81 1.68 -28.75
C TRP A 55 -11.40 2.25 -27.39
N SER A 56 -11.62 1.49 -26.30
CA SER A 56 -11.21 1.90 -24.95
C SER A 56 -9.70 2.16 -24.85
N TYR A 57 -8.90 1.37 -25.56
CA TYR A 57 -7.45 1.54 -25.62
C TYR A 57 -7.06 2.83 -26.36
N ALA A 58 -7.69 3.11 -27.51
CA ALA A 58 -7.47 4.34 -28.26
C ALA A 58 -7.82 5.59 -27.44
N VAL A 59 -8.98 5.60 -26.78
CA VAL A 59 -9.40 6.71 -25.90
C VAL A 59 -8.44 6.91 -24.73
N SER A 60 -7.91 5.82 -24.18
CA SER A 60 -6.92 5.87 -23.09
C SER A 60 -5.60 6.53 -23.52
N LEU A 61 -5.18 6.35 -24.77
CA LEU A 61 -3.97 6.98 -25.31
C LEU A 61 -4.18 8.45 -25.68
N GLU A 62 -5.34 8.79 -26.24
CA GLU A 62 -5.62 10.15 -26.71
C GLU A 62 -6.01 11.11 -25.57
N THR A 63 -6.66 10.58 -24.53
CA THR A 63 -7.16 11.36 -23.40
C THR A 63 -6.98 10.61 -22.08
N PRO A 64 -5.78 10.65 -21.46
CA PRO A 64 -5.53 9.98 -20.18
C PRO A 64 -6.46 10.49 -19.06
N ASP A 65 -6.95 11.73 -19.20
CA ASP A 65 -7.84 12.36 -18.24
C ASP A 65 -9.34 12.18 -18.55
N TYR A 66 -9.70 11.39 -19.58
CA TYR A 66 -11.10 11.21 -20.00
C TYR A 66 -11.99 10.70 -18.85
N PHE A 67 -11.51 9.70 -18.10
CA PHE A 67 -12.27 9.16 -16.98
C PHE A 67 -12.38 10.15 -15.81
N GLN A 68 -11.38 11.02 -15.61
CA GLN A 68 -11.43 12.07 -14.60
C GLN A 68 -12.43 13.16 -15.01
N GLN A 69 -12.42 13.59 -16.27
CA GLN A 69 -13.36 14.57 -16.80
C GLN A 69 -14.79 14.04 -16.81
N ALA A 70 -15.00 12.78 -17.21
CA ALA A 70 -16.31 12.15 -17.17
C ALA A 70 -16.83 11.95 -15.74
N ALA A 71 -15.95 11.67 -14.78
CA ALA A 71 -16.31 11.58 -13.36
C ALA A 71 -16.68 12.97 -12.82
N LEU A 72 -15.85 13.99 -13.04
CA LEU A 72 -16.11 15.37 -12.61
C LEU A 72 -17.39 15.94 -13.23
N ALA A 73 -17.66 15.66 -14.51
CA ALA A 73 -18.86 16.11 -15.20
C ALA A 73 -20.15 15.44 -14.70
N ARG A 74 -20.06 14.27 -14.04
CA ARG A 74 -21.22 13.56 -13.46
C ARG A 74 -21.38 13.76 -11.95
N MET A 75 -20.44 14.40 -11.29
CA MET A 75 -20.61 14.79 -9.89
C MET A 75 -21.64 15.93 -9.81
N SER A 76 -22.57 15.83 -8.85
CA SER A 76 -23.48 16.94 -8.56
C SER A 76 -22.65 18.17 -8.13
N PRO A 77 -23.00 19.39 -8.55
CA PRO A 77 -22.36 20.62 -8.07
C PRO A 77 -22.72 20.82 -6.61
N LYS A 78 -22.01 20.11 -5.74
CA LYS A 78 -22.18 20.17 -4.29
C LYS A 78 -20.87 19.84 -3.61
N LEU A 79 -19.89 20.66 -3.93
CA LEU A 79 -18.88 21.04 -2.98
C LEU A 79 -19.33 22.43 -2.55
N ASP A 80 -19.86 22.55 -1.33
CA ASP A 80 -19.61 23.80 -0.60
C ASP A 80 -18.10 24.02 -0.74
N PRO A 81 -17.64 25.21 -1.15
CA PRO A 81 -16.22 25.47 -1.21
C PRO A 81 -15.69 25.19 0.19
N ILE A 82 -15.05 24.02 0.36
CA ILE A 82 -14.07 23.89 1.42
C ILE A 82 -13.02 24.86 0.94
N GLU A 83 -13.07 26.07 1.49
CA GLU A 83 -11.92 26.95 1.68
C GLU A 83 -10.86 26.10 2.36
N THR A 84 -10.22 25.28 1.55
CA THR A 84 -9.03 24.56 1.90
C THR A 84 -8.03 25.68 1.83
N GLY A 85 -7.83 26.35 2.97
CA GLY A 85 -6.87 27.43 3.10
C GLY A 85 -5.53 26.91 2.63
N SER A 86 -5.22 27.16 1.36
CA SER A 86 -3.83 27.37 1.01
C SER A 86 -3.46 28.56 1.88
N VAL A 87 -2.61 28.31 2.85
CA VAL A 87 -1.83 29.36 3.49
C VAL A 87 -1.01 29.99 2.37
N GLY A 88 -1.63 30.92 1.65
CA GLY A 88 -0.90 32.01 1.05
C GLY A 88 -0.11 32.66 2.18
N GLU A 89 1.17 32.89 1.92
CA GLU A 89 2.22 33.41 2.82
C GLU A 89 1.92 34.79 3.45
N ALA A 90 0.66 35.19 3.64
CA ALA A 90 0.30 36.53 4.06
C ALA A 90 -1.00 36.64 4.87
N ALA A 91 -1.57 35.54 5.38
CA ALA A 91 -2.65 35.61 6.34
C ALA A 91 -2.13 35.17 7.70
N HIS A 92 -1.96 36.12 8.62
CA HIS A 92 -2.10 35.87 10.06
C HIS A 92 -3.54 35.36 10.31
N ALA A 93 -3.80 34.12 9.90
CA ALA A 93 -5.00 33.40 10.20
C ALA A 93 -4.94 33.10 11.69
N ASP A 94 -5.85 33.75 12.40
CA ASP A 94 -6.15 33.48 13.80
C ASP A 94 -6.28 31.96 13.98
N ALA A 95 -5.26 31.37 14.59
CA ALA A 95 -5.10 29.93 14.65
C ALA A 95 -6.36 29.35 15.30
N MET A 96 -7.06 28.45 14.58
CA MET A 96 -8.19 27.72 15.16
C MET A 96 -7.74 27.15 16.51
N PRO A 97 -8.45 27.43 17.63
CA PRO A 97 -7.98 27.05 18.95
C PRO A 97 -7.92 25.53 19.03
N ALA A 98 -6.69 25.00 19.04
CA ALA A 98 -6.48 23.59 19.27
C ALA A 98 -6.99 23.24 20.68
N PRO A 99 -7.68 22.10 20.87
CA PRO A 99 -8.09 21.66 22.18
C PRO A 99 -6.84 21.59 23.08
N THR A 100 -6.79 22.47 24.06
CA THR A 100 -5.68 22.52 25.00
C THR A 100 -5.83 21.33 25.94
N ILE A 101 -4.85 20.42 25.92
CA ILE A 101 -4.78 19.34 26.89
C ILE A 101 -4.53 19.99 28.25
N VAL A 102 -5.59 20.14 29.04
CA VAL A 102 -5.51 20.61 30.43
C VAL A 102 -4.94 19.47 31.25
N ARG A 103 -3.75 19.66 31.81
CA ARG A 103 -3.08 18.71 32.69
C ARG A 103 -3.26 19.15 34.13
N ASP A 104 -3.61 18.23 35.02
CA ASP A 104 -3.76 18.51 36.46
C ASP A 104 -2.42 18.91 37.10
N HIS A 105 -1.30 18.47 36.54
CA HIS A 105 0.05 18.83 36.96
C HIS A 105 1.02 18.81 35.77
N THR A 106 2.09 19.60 35.86
CA THR A 106 3.17 19.52 34.86
C THR A 106 4.02 18.28 35.17
N PRO A 107 4.19 17.34 34.21
CA PRO A 107 5.00 16.15 34.44
C PRO A 107 6.44 16.51 34.79
N THR A 108 7.04 15.77 35.72
CA THR A 108 8.46 15.93 36.06
C THR A 108 9.32 15.05 35.15
N PRO A 109 10.62 15.35 34.97
CA PRO A 109 11.50 14.50 34.16
C PRO A 109 11.52 13.03 34.57
N SER A 110 11.33 12.73 35.86
CA SER A 110 11.26 11.36 36.40
C SER A 110 9.99 10.59 36.02
N ASP A 111 8.94 11.28 35.57
CA ASP A 111 7.68 10.65 35.16
C ASP A 111 7.72 10.13 33.72
N TYR A 112 8.75 10.50 32.96
CA TYR A 112 8.91 10.12 31.56
C TYR A 112 9.75 8.85 31.42
N GLN A 113 9.22 7.90 30.64
CA GLN A 113 9.92 6.71 30.22
C GLN A 113 10.02 6.66 28.69
N ILE A 114 11.21 6.34 28.18
CA ILE A 114 11.40 6.07 26.75
C ILE A 114 10.82 4.68 26.47
N VAL A 115 9.78 4.62 25.63
CA VAL A 115 9.17 3.37 25.19
C VAL A 115 9.93 2.82 23.98
N MET A 116 10.20 3.68 23.01
CA MET A 116 10.88 3.31 21.77
C MET A 116 11.48 4.55 21.12
N ILE A 117 12.59 4.36 20.41
CA ILE A 117 13.19 5.39 19.54
C ILE A 117 13.14 4.86 18.11
N PHE A 118 12.67 5.69 17.19
CA PHE A 118 12.61 5.41 15.77
C PHE A 118 13.29 6.54 15.01
N GLN A 119 14.49 6.26 14.48
CA GLN A 119 15.30 7.25 13.76
C GLN A 119 15.50 8.52 14.62
N ASP A 120 14.97 9.67 14.19
CA ASP A 120 15.10 10.97 14.88
C ASP A 120 13.90 11.29 15.79
N GLU A 121 13.11 10.28 16.15
CA GLU A 121 11.90 10.44 16.95
C GLU A 121 11.87 9.47 18.12
N ALA A 122 11.27 9.90 19.22
CA ALA A 122 11.11 9.09 20.42
C ALA A 122 9.63 9.05 20.82
N LEU A 123 9.20 7.89 21.32
CA LEU A 123 7.95 7.74 22.03
C LEU A 123 8.22 7.81 23.52
N LEU A 124 7.77 8.89 24.15
CA LEU A 124 7.82 9.09 25.59
C LEU A 124 6.47 8.73 26.20
N ALA A 125 6.46 7.85 27.18
CA ALA A 125 5.29 7.57 27.98
C ALA A 125 5.40 8.27 29.34
N THR A 126 4.29 8.85 29.77
CA THR A 126 4.02 9.13 31.18
C THR A 126 3.01 8.10 31.70
N ARG A 127 2.57 8.23 32.95
CA ARG A 127 1.53 7.34 33.51
C ARG A 127 0.17 7.43 32.80
N GLN A 128 -0.10 8.56 32.13
CA GLN A 128 -1.42 8.88 31.58
C GLN A 128 -1.39 9.15 30.07
N GLU A 129 -0.23 9.48 29.51
CA GLU A 129 -0.11 9.94 28.12
C GLU A 129 1.06 9.26 27.42
N LEU A 130 0.87 8.99 26.13
CA LEU A 130 1.94 8.60 25.21
C LEU A 130 2.17 9.75 24.23
N MET A 131 3.40 10.23 24.16
CA MET A 131 3.79 11.39 23.36
C MET A 131 4.85 10.99 22.35
N ARG A 132 4.63 11.33 21.08
CA ARG A 132 5.64 11.23 20.03
C ARG A 132 6.38 12.56 19.94
N VAL A 133 7.70 12.52 20.11
CA VAL A 133 8.55 13.71 20.15
C VAL A 133 9.65 13.60 19.12
N LYS A 134 9.99 14.73 18.51
CA LYS A 134 11.09 14.87 17.54
C LYS A 134 12.07 15.92 18.04
N VAL A 135 13.31 15.89 17.55
CA VAL A 135 14.28 16.98 17.76
C VAL A 135 13.64 18.33 17.39
N GLY A 136 13.75 19.31 18.29
CA GLY A 136 13.12 20.63 18.18
C GLY A 136 11.72 20.73 18.78
N SER A 137 11.10 19.62 19.20
CA SER A 137 9.79 19.64 19.87
C SER A 137 9.90 20.10 21.31
N VAL A 138 8.91 20.83 21.81
CA VAL A 138 8.83 21.26 23.21
C VAL A 138 8.00 20.25 24.00
N VAL A 139 8.61 19.63 25.02
CA VAL A 139 7.96 18.65 25.88
C VAL A 139 7.70 19.27 27.26
N PRO A 140 6.48 19.17 27.81
CA PRO A 140 6.17 19.70 29.13
C PRO A 140 7.13 19.16 30.21
N GLY A 141 7.73 20.03 31.01
CA GLY A 141 8.66 19.62 32.08
C GLY A 141 10.10 19.31 31.63
N LEU A 142 10.31 18.82 30.41
CA LEU A 142 11.65 18.50 29.86
C LEU A 142 12.26 19.66 29.04
N GLY A 143 11.42 20.54 28.49
CA GLY A 143 11.87 21.65 27.63
C GLY A 143 12.03 21.22 26.17
N THR A 144 12.86 21.95 25.42
CA THR A 144 13.09 21.66 24.00
C THR A 144 13.99 20.42 23.85
N VAL A 145 13.58 19.47 23.00
CA VAL A 145 14.39 18.28 22.69
C VAL A 145 15.54 18.68 21.76
N GLN A 146 16.77 18.47 22.21
CA GLN A 146 17.98 18.86 21.48
C GLN A 146 18.55 17.71 20.66
N ALA A 147 18.51 16.49 21.19
CA ALA A 147 19.03 15.31 20.50
C ALA A 147 18.27 14.05 20.92
N ILE A 148 18.12 13.13 19.98
CA ILE A 148 17.56 11.80 20.20
C ILE A 148 18.57 10.81 19.60
N GLU A 149 19.10 9.92 20.43
CA GLU A 149 20.09 8.92 20.02
C GLU A 149 19.53 7.53 20.31
N GLY A 150 19.27 6.75 19.26
CA GLY A 150 18.89 5.35 19.37
C GLY A 150 20.11 4.43 19.37
N GLY A 151 20.10 3.39 20.21
CA GLY A 151 21.12 2.34 20.26
C GLY A 151 20.51 0.95 20.42
N THR A 152 21.32 -0.09 20.21
CA THR A 152 20.89 -1.49 20.28
C THR A 152 20.46 -1.91 21.69
N SER A 153 21.01 -1.28 22.72
CA SER A 153 20.74 -1.53 24.15
C SER A 153 19.78 -0.50 24.77
N GLY A 154 19.00 0.18 23.92
CA GLY A 154 18.18 1.32 24.27
C GLY A 154 18.80 2.65 23.82
N GLY A 155 18.18 3.77 24.15
CA GLY A 155 18.66 5.07 23.69
C GLY A 155 18.43 6.21 24.67
N SER A 156 18.84 7.40 24.25
CA SER A 156 18.84 8.61 25.06
C SER A 156 18.09 9.75 24.38
N VAL A 157 17.37 10.52 25.18
CA VAL A 157 16.69 11.74 24.74
C VAL A 157 17.24 12.88 25.57
N THR A 158 17.97 13.77 24.92
CA THR A 158 18.53 14.96 25.57
C THR A 158 17.62 16.14 25.31
N ALA A 159 17.03 16.67 26.37
CA ALA A 159 16.24 17.89 26.37
C ALA A 159 16.94 18.96 27.21
N GLU A 160 16.48 20.20 27.05
CA GLU A 160 17.06 21.38 27.72
C GLU A 160 17.21 21.23 29.24
N LYS A 161 16.26 20.57 29.91
CA LYS A 161 16.24 20.46 31.39
C LYS A 161 16.67 19.10 31.92
N ALA A 162 16.74 18.08 31.07
CA ALA A 162 17.10 16.71 31.48
C ALA A 162 17.51 15.84 30.30
N THR A 163 18.36 14.84 30.59
CA THR A 163 18.66 13.74 29.67
C THR A 163 18.01 12.47 30.19
N LEU A 164 17.09 11.92 29.40
CA LEU A 164 16.48 10.62 29.68
C LEU A 164 17.35 9.52 29.07
N ARG A 165 17.50 8.43 29.80
CA ARG A 165 18.15 7.21 29.33
C ARG A 165 17.19 6.06 29.51
N SER A 166 17.05 5.21 28.50
CA SER A 166 16.30 3.97 28.66
C SER A 166 17.00 3.09 29.70
N ILE A 167 16.22 2.47 30.59
CA ILE A 167 16.71 1.37 31.40
C ILE A 167 17.03 0.20 30.46
N ALA A 168 18.31 -0.18 30.38
CA ALA A 168 18.69 -1.39 29.65
C ALA A 168 18.01 -2.58 30.34
N THR A 169 17.12 -3.26 29.64
CA THR A 169 16.68 -4.59 30.07
C THR A 169 17.90 -5.51 29.95
N PRO A 170 18.41 -6.11 31.04
CA PRO A 170 19.45 -7.11 30.91
C PRO A 170 18.91 -8.26 30.06
N ASP A 171 19.70 -8.71 29.08
CA ASP A 171 19.36 -9.88 28.26
C ASP A 171 19.00 -11.08 29.15
N PRO A 172 17.93 -11.84 28.84
CA PRO A 172 17.55 -13.04 29.58
C PRO A 172 18.56 -14.19 29.43
#